data_AF-U3TTJ8-F1
#
_entry.id   AF-U3TTJ8-F1
#
_cell.length_a   1.000
_cell.length_b   1.000
_cell.length_c   1.000
_cell.angle_alpha   90.00
_cell.angle_beta   90.00
_cell.angle_gamma   90.00
#
_symmetry.space_group_name_H-M   'P 1'
#
loop_
_entity.id
_entity.type
_entity.pdbx_description
1 polymer ?
#
loop_
_entity_poly.entity_id
_entity_poly.type
_entity_poly.pdbx_seq_one_letter_code
_entity_poly.pdbx_strand_id
1 'polypeptide(L)'
;MFLSVGEHYRPPRAYRDRDYCWWLGALGLWDEVKIKPKKQHVAFAVSGYEGGKTVDFRRLAHMGITLVGITERWDNGVLRFAPGLAENIAEGDRAYFEVLRDADAYIERNGLDLPAEPQAWELLPDPPCLLNPLMQLDVQAAGISTIIWATGFKFDFSWLQVDAFDEQGLPFHKRGISAERGIYFLGLLNLVNRASSFIYGVWHDAKYIADHIALQNAYSDYVKS
;
A
#
# COMPACT_ATOMS: atom_id res chain seq x y z
N MET A 1 14.51 11.90 16.34
CA MET A 1 14.19 10.66 15.59
C MET A 1 14.18 11.00 14.10
N PHE A 2 14.72 10.13 13.24
CA PHE A 2 14.73 10.34 11.79
C PHE A 2 13.76 9.35 11.13
N LEU A 3 13.07 9.79 10.08
CA LEU A 3 12.18 8.94 9.28
C LEU A 3 12.51 9.11 7.80
N SER A 4 13.01 8.04 7.17
CA SER A 4 13.24 8.01 5.73
C SER A 4 11.90 7.79 5.01
N VAL A 5 11.54 8.73 4.13
CA VAL A 5 10.27 8.74 3.42
C VAL A 5 10.50 8.73 1.92
N GLY A 6 9.88 7.77 1.24
CA GLY A 6 9.83 7.69 -0.21
C GLY A 6 8.45 7.99 -0.77
N GLU A 7 8.26 7.63 -2.03
CA GLU A 7 6.95 7.69 -2.66
C GLU A 7 5.93 6.84 -1.88
N HIS A 8 4.77 7.41 -1.60
CA HIS A 8 3.73 6.76 -0.82
C HIS A 8 2.35 7.29 -1.20
N TYR A 9 1.33 6.47 -0.94
CA TYR A 9 -0.05 6.90 -0.89
C TYR A 9 -0.44 7.15 0.57
N ARG A 10 -1.08 8.28 0.84
CA ARG A 10 -1.50 8.71 2.18
C ARG A 10 -3.03 8.73 2.23
N PRO A 11 -3.72 7.58 2.40
CA PRO A 11 -5.18 7.61 2.51
C PRO A 11 -5.62 8.24 3.84
N PRO A 12 -6.84 8.82 3.92
CA PRO A 12 -7.46 9.03 5.22
C PRO A 12 -7.58 7.69 5.95
N ARG A 13 -7.38 7.64 7.27
CA ARG A 13 -7.76 6.45 8.04
C ARG A 13 -9.28 6.32 8.12
N ALA A 14 -9.94 7.46 8.31
CA ALA A 14 -11.38 7.65 8.25
C ALA A 14 -11.65 9.05 7.72
N TYR A 15 -12.82 9.22 7.12
CA TYR A 15 -13.36 10.50 6.68
C TYR A 15 -14.88 10.44 6.73
N ARG A 16 -15.54 11.48 7.26
CA ARG A 16 -17.02 11.56 7.34
C ARG A 16 -17.64 10.34 8.03
N ASP A 17 -17.07 9.92 9.16
CA ASP A 17 -17.47 8.73 9.96
C ASP A 17 -17.41 7.38 9.21
N ARG A 18 -16.65 7.30 8.13
CA ARG A 18 -16.41 6.05 7.39
C ARG A 18 -14.92 5.80 7.25
N ASP A 19 -14.51 4.55 7.46
CA ASP A 19 -13.11 4.16 7.25
C ASP A 19 -12.75 4.11 5.76
N TYR A 20 -11.45 4.06 5.48
CA TYR A 20 -10.96 4.01 4.10
C TYR A 20 -11.38 2.76 3.35
N CYS A 21 -11.55 1.61 4.02
CA CYS A 21 -12.01 0.39 3.35
C CYS A 21 -13.45 0.54 2.84
N TRP A 22 -14.29 1.25 3.61
CA TRP A 22 -15.64 1.63 3.19
C TRP A 22 -15.59 2.57 1.97
N TRP A 23 -14.76 3.62 2.02
CA TRP A 23 -14.60 4.54 0.89
C TRP A 23 -14.06 3.87 -0.37
N LEU A 24 -13.11 2.95 -0.22
CA LEU A 24 -12.62 2.15 -1.34
C LEU A 24 -13.75 1.33 -2.00
N GLY A 25 -14.71 0.83 -1.21
CA GLY A 25 -15.89 0.14 -1.74
C GLY A 25 -16.88 1.10 -2.40
N ALA A 26 -17.28 2.16 -1.70
CA ALA A 26 -18.23 3.16 -2.21
C ALA A 26 -17.77 3.79 -3.53
N LEU A 27 -16.46 4.06 -3.64
CA LEU A 27 -15.85 4.67 -4.83
C LEU A 27 -15.45 3.65 -5.92
N GLY A 28 -15.68 2.34 -5.70
CA GLY A 28 -15.33 1.28 -6.66
C GLY A 28 -13.81 1.08 -6.85
N LEU A 29 -13.01 1.51 -5.88
CA LEU A 29 -11.54 1.46 -5.92
C LEU A 29 -10.97 0.10 -5.52
N TRP A 30 -11.77 -0.78 -4.89
CA TRP A 30 -11.40 -2.18 -4.68
C TRP A 30 -11.39 -2.99 -5.98
N ASP A 31 -12.39 -2.73 -6.83
CA ASP A 31 -12.59 -3.48 -8.07
C ASP A 31 -11.63 -3.05 -9.18
N GLU A 32 -11.08 -1.83 -9.09
CA GLU A 32 -10.16 -1.25 -10.08
C GLU A 32 -10.65 -1.34 -11.53
N VAL A 33 -11.98 -1.26 -11.75
CA VAL A 33 -12.61 -1.42 -13.07
C VAL A 33 -12.03 -0.44 -14.12
N LYS A 34 -11.55 0.73 -13.67
CA LYS A 34 -10.78 1.66 -14.50
C LYS A 34 -9.30 1.40 -14.29
N ILE A 35 -8.65 0.79 -15.30
CA ILE A 35 -7.19 0.62 -15.33
C ILE A 35 -6.56 1.99 -15.57
N LYS A 36 -6.14 2.67 -14.51
CA LYS A 36 -5.12 3.73 -14.61
C LYS A 36 -3.75 3.06 -14.56
N PRO A 37 -2.77 3.45 -15.39
CA PRO A 37 -1.39 3.01 -15.22
C PRO A 37 -0.94 3.40 -13.80
N LYS A 38 -0.73 2.42 -12.94
CA LYS A 38 -0.18 2.64 -11.60
C LYS A 38 1.32 2.41 -11.65
N LYS A 39 2.07 3.22 -10.92
CA LYS A 39 3.43 2.84 -10.54
C LYS A 39 3.34 1.58 -9.68
N GLN A 40 4.21 0.60 -9.97
CA GLN A 40 4.23 -0.65 -9.24
C GLN A 40 4.63 -0.41 -7.77
N HIS A 41 3.89 -1.01 -6.84
CA HIS A 41 4.20 -1.11 -5.41
C HIS A 41 4.47 0.22 -4.66
N VAL A 42 3.56 1.19 -4.77
CA VAL A 42 3.60 2.39 -3.90
C VAL A 42 3.06 2.04 -2.50
N ALA A 43 3.83 2.36 -1.46
CA ALA A 43 3.49 2.04 -0.07
C ALA A 43 2.28 2.85 0.43
N PHE A 44 1.45 2.23 1.28
CA PHE A 44 0.36 2.92 1.98
C PHE A 44 0.82 3.42 3.35
N ALA A 45 0.80 4.73 3.55
CA ALA A 45 1.03 5.35 4.85
C ALA A 45 -0.25 5.29 5.69
N VAL A 46 -0.51 4.13 6.29
CA VAL A 46 -1.66 3.89 7.17
C VAL A 46 -1.20 3.55 8.59
N SER A 47 -2.02 3.87 9.58
CA SER A 47 -1.75 3.55 10.97
C SER A 47 -2.94 2.88 11.63
N GLY A 48 -2.66 1.81 12.40
CA GLY A 48 -3.58 1.19 13.35
C GLY A 48 -3.39 1.67 14.80
N TYR A 49 -2.44 2.57 15.05
CA TYR A 49 -2.16 3.11 16.38
C TYR A 49 -3.38 3.84 16.96
N GLU A 50 -3.71 3.56 18.23
CA GLU A 50 -4.88 4.12 18.94
C GLU A 50 -6.21 3.98 18.19
N GLY A 51 -6.51 2.79 17.66
CA GLY A 51 -7.73 2.54 16.85
C GLY A 51 -7.61 3.01 15.39
N GLY A 52 -6.49 3.66 15.07
CA GLY A 52 -6.10 4.15 13.77
C GLY A 52 -6.23 5.66 13.67
N LYS A 53 -5.18 6.28 13.13
CA LYS A 53 -5.13 7.72 12.83
C LYS A 53 -4.63 7.93 11.41
N THR A 54 -5.18 8.93 10.72
CA THR A 54 -4.67 9.36 9.42
C THR A 54 -3.22 9.78 9.59
N VAL A 55 -2.27 9.14 8.91
CA VAL A 55 -0.85 9.54 8.97
C VAL A 55 -0.72 10.93 8.36
N ASP A 56 0.14 11.77 8.92
CA ASP A 56 0.47 13.10 8.38
C ASP A 56 1.94 13.38 8.64
N PHE A 57 2.76 13.40 7.59
CA PHE A 57 4.20 13.57 7.73
C PHE A 57 4.58 14.96 8.23
N ARG A 58 3.83 16.02 7.88
CA ARG A 58 4.07 17.35 8.45
C ARG A 58 3.77 17.36 9.93
N ARG A 59 2.65 16.74 10.35
CA ARG A 59 2.32 16.63 11.77
C ARG A 59 3.39 15.87 12.54
N LEU A 60 3.86 14.74 11.99
CA LEU A 60 4.97 13.98 12.57
C LEU A 60 6.24 14.84 12.71
N ALA A 61 6.54 15.67 11.71
CA ALA A 61 7.69 16.56 11.76
C ALA A 61 7.55 17.66 12.82
N HIS A 62 6.38 18.30 12.91
CA HIS A 62 6.05 19.28 13.96
C HIS A 62 6.04 18.66 15.37
N MET A 63 5.88 17.33 15.48
CA MET A 63 6.03 16.57 16.73
C MET A 63 7.50 16.21 17.06
N GLY A 64 8.47 16.64 16.26
CA GLY A 64 9.91 16.45 16.52
C GLY A 64 10.59 15.34 15.69
N ILE A 65 9.93 14.83 14.64
CA ILE A 65 10.53 13.87 13.71
C ILE A 65 11.26 14.63 12.58
N THR A 66 12.51 14.26 12.30
CA THR A 66 13.21 14.77 11.13
C THR A 66 12.94 13.84 9.95
N LEU A 67 12.16 14.31 8.97
CA LEU A 67 11.95 13.59 7.72
C LEU A 67 13.22 13.69 6.86
N VAL A 68 13.61 12.59 6.25
CA VAL A 68 14.72 12.51 5.28
C VAL A 68 14.26 11.73 4.04
N GLY A 69 14.94 11.91 2.92
CA GLY A 69 14.62 11.20 1.68
C GLY A 69 14.84 9.69 1.75
N ILE A 70 14.63 9.00 0.63
CA ILE A 70 14.89 7.56 0.50
C ILE A 70 16.37 7.30 0.75
N THR A 71 16.69 6.34 1.62
CA THR A 71 18.08 5.94 1.85
C THR A 71 18.63 5.22 0.61
N GLU A 72 19.63 5.79 -0.05
CA GLU A 72 20.24 5.20 -1.27
C GLU A 72 21.50 4.42 -0.95
N ARG A 73 22.32 4.96 -0.04
CA ARG A 73 23.65 4.41 0.25
C ARG A 73 24.05 4.67 1.68
N TRP A 74 24.83 3.74 2.19
CA TRP A 74 25.62 3.90 3.41
C TRP A 74 27.10 3.76 3.05
N ASP A 75 27.93 4.69 3.53
CA ASP A 75 29.38 4.66 3.32
C ASP A 75 30.08 5.27 4.54
N ASN A 76 31.00 4.50 5.16
CA ASN A 76 31.80 4.92 6.31
C ASN A 76 31.01 5.63 7.43
N GLY A 77 29.85 5.09 7.82
CA GLY A 77 29.02 5.67 8.89
C GLY A 77 28.07 6.79 8.46
N VAL A 78 28.11 7.21 7.19
CA VAL A 78 27.25 8.26 6.65
C VAL A 78 26.18 7.66 5.73
N LEU A 79 24.92 7.96 6.03
CA LEU A 79 23.78 7.68 5.14
C LEU A 79 23.65 8.79 4.10
N ARG A 80 23.31 8.43 2.86
CA ARG A 80 22.95 9.35 1.78
C ARG A 80 21.50 9.13 1.36
N PHE A 81 20.79 10.22 1.18
CA PHE A 81 19.38 10.21 0.83
C PHE A 81 19.15 10.73 -0.60
N ALA A 82 18.21 10.11 -1.31
CA ALA A 82 17.73 10.58 -2.58
C ALA A 82 17.08 11.96 -2.45
N PRO A 83 17.18 12.83 -3.47
CA PRO A 83 16.33 14.02 -3.56
C PRO A 83 14.85 13.62 -3.72
N GLY A 84 13.94 14.59 -3.63
CA GLY A 84 12.52 14.33 -3.87
C GLY A 84 11.64 14.22 -2.62
N LEU A 85 12.18 14.50 -1.42
CA LEU A 85 11.41 14.37 -0.17
C LEU A 85 10.16 15.25 -0.17
N ALA A 86 10.31 16.54 -0.48
CA ALA A 86 9.20 17.49 -0.46
C ALA A 86 8.13 17.13 -1.50
N GLU A 87 8.56 16.71 -2.68
CA GLU A 87 7.72 16.25 -3.78
C GLU A 87 6.94 14.99 -3.40
N ASN A 88 7.59 14.01 -2.76
CA ASN A 88 6.94 12.78 -2.29
C ASN A 88 5.87 13.08 -1.23
N ILE A 89 6.13 14.01 -0.29
CA ILE A 89 5.13 14.42 0.69
C ILE A 89 3.95 15.12 0.00
N ALA A 90 4.22 16.10 -0.87
CA ALA A 90 3.19 16.85 -1.58
C ALA A 90 2.30 15.96 -2.46
N GLU A 91 2.90 14.97 -3.13
CA GLU A 91 2.18 13.95 -3.90
C GLU A 91 1.21 13.16 -3.02
N GLY A 92 1.67 12.74 -1.83
CA GLY A 92 0.86 12.06 -0.83
C GLY A 92 -0.31 12.90 -0.34
N ASP A 93 -0.12 14.20 -0.08
CA ASP A 93 -1.20 15.11 0.33
C ASP A 93 -2.22 15.33 -0.77
N ARG A 94 -1.75 15.50 -2.01
CA ARG A 94 -2.64 15.63 -3.15
C ARG A 94 -3.49 14.38 -3.32
N ALA A 95 -2.89 13.20 -3.21
CA ALA A 95 -3.60 11.92 -3.27
C ALA A 95 -4.62 11.77 -2.12
N TYR A 96 -4.28 12.25 -0.92
CA TYR A 96 -5.20 12.32 0.22
C TYR A 96 -6.43 13.19 -0.08
N PHE A 97 -6.22 14.43 -0.57
CA PHE A 97 -7.32 15.35 -0.89
C PHE A 97 -8.17 14.91 -2.09
N GLU A 98 -7.59 14.17 -3.03
CA GLU A 98 -8.35 13.52 -4.10
C GLU A 98 -9.39 12.54 -3.54
N VAL A 99 -9.02 11.71 -2.55
CA VAL A 99 -9.98 10.81 -1.88
C VAL A 99 -11.09 11.59 -1.19
N LEU A 100 -10.75 12.66 -0.46
CA LEU A 100 -11.77 13.46 0.24
C LEU A 100 -12.76 14.07 -0.75
N ARG A 101 -12.26 14.58 -1.89
CA ARG A 101 -13.08 15.14 -2.96
C ARG A 101 -14.01 14.09 -3.58
N ASP A 102 -13.48 12.91 -3.88
CA ASP A 102 -14.26 11.82 -4.45
C ASP A 102 -15.33 11.34 -3.46
N ALA A 103 -15.00 11.29 -2.16
CA ALA A 103 -15.94 10.96 -1.09
C ALA A 103 -17.06 12.00 -0.97
N ASP A 104 -16.73 13.29 -0.96
CA ASP A 104 -17.72 14.37 -0.90
C ASP A 104 -18.64 14.37 -2.14
N ALA A 105 -18.08 14.18 -3.33
CA ALA A 105 -18.86 14.04 -4.56
C ALA A 105 -19.78 12.81 -4.53
N TYR A 106 -19.32 11.69 -3.95
CA TYR A 106 -20.15 10.50 -3.74
C TYR A 106 -21.29 10.77 -2.76
N ILE A 107 -21.03 11.48 -1.65
CA ILE A 107 -22.06 11.87 -0.67
C ILE A 107 -23.15 12.69 -1.34
N GLU A 108 -22.77 13.73 -2.08
CA GLU A 108 -23.71 14.63 -2.77
C GLU A 108 -24.56 13.86 -3.79
N ARG A 109 -23.90 13.08 -4.66
CA ARG A 109 -24.59 12.32 -5.72
C ARG A 109 -25.59 11.30 -5.19
N ASN A 110 -25.33 10.73 -4.01
CA ASN A 110 -26.17 9.68 -3.43
C ASN A 110 -27.08 10.19 -2.30
N GLY A 111 -27.05 11.49 -1.97
CA GLY A 111 -27.87 12.08 -0.91
C GLY A 111 -27.60 11.49 0.47
N LEU A 112 -26.34 11.19 0.79
CA LEU A 112 -25.98 10.60 2.09
C LEU A 112 -25.94 11.67 3.20
N ASP A 113 -26.47 11.32 4.37
CA ASP A 113 -26.40 12.14 5.58
C ASP A 113 -25.17 11.74 6.41
N LEU A 114 -23.99 12.25 6.03
CA LEU A 114 -22.74 12.06 6.76
C LEU A 114 -22.21 13.42 7.27
N PRO A 115 -21.68 13.50 8.51
CA PRO A 115 -21.30 14.76 9.14
C PRO A 115 -20.16 15.45 8.40
N ALA A 116 -20.11 16.79 8.43
CA ALA A 116 -19.00 17.55 7.86
C ALA A 116 -17.70 17.41 8.67
N GLU A 117 -16.58 17.35 7.95
CA GLU A 117 -15.25 17.21 8.55
C GLU A 117 -14.27 18.22 7.93
N PRO A 118 -14.45 19.54 8.16
CA PRO A 118 -13.65 20.59 7.53
C PRO A 118 -12.17 20.52 7.92
N GLN A 119 -11.85 20.10 9.15
CA GLN A 119 -10.48 19.97 9.62
C GLN A 119 -9.66 18.94 8.81
N ALA A 120 -10.32 17.99 8.15
CA ALA A 120 -9.64 17.02 7.29
C ALA A 120 -9.00 17.69 6.05
N TRP A 121 -9.42 18.91 5.71
CA TRP A 121 -8.92 19.70 4.58
C TRP A 121 -7.75 20.63 4.96
N GLU A 122 -7.39 20.70 6.24
CA GLU A 122 -6.31 21.57 6.70
C GLU A 122 -4.94 20.98 6.34
N LEU A 123 -4.07 21.80 5.72
CA LEU A 123 -2.69 21.45 5.44
C LEU A 123 -1.76 22.24 6.37
N LEU A 124 -0.94 21.54 7.14
CA LEU A 124 0.06 22.15 8.00
C LEU A 124 1.18 22.83 7.19
N PRO A 125 1.85 23.85 7.73
CA PRO A 125 2.99 24.48 7.06
C PRO A 125 4.17 23.52 6.92
N ASP A 126 4.99 23.74 5.90
CA ASP A 126 6.20 22.96 5.68
C ASP A 126 7.19 23.12 6.85
N PRO A 127 7.63 22.01 7.49
CA PRO A 127 8.63 22.04 8.54
C PRO A 127 10.03 22.29 7.95
N PRO A 128 11.02 22.68 8.77
CA PRO A 128 12.39 22.95 8.30
C PRO A 128 13.03 21.81 7.50
N CYS A 129 12.73 20.55 7.83
CA CYS A 129 13.26 19.38 7.15
C CYS A 129 12.66 19.13 5.74
N LEU A 130 11.53 19.77 5.40
CA LEU A 130 11.02 19.79 4.02
C LEU A 130 11.55 20.99 3.23
N LEU A 131 11.73 22.14 3.90
CA LEU A 131 12.28 23.34 3.27
C LEU A 131 13.77 23.18 2.93
N ASN A 132 14.52 22.48 3.79
CA ASN A 132 15.95 22.21 3.61
C ASN A 132 16.22 20.72 3.91
N PRO A 133 15.90 19.80 3.00
CA PRO A 133 16.08 18.36 3.23
C PRO A 133 17.55 18.00 3.43
N LEU A 134 17.82 17.15 4.43
CA LEU A 134 19.13 16.56 4.61
C LEU A 134 19.42 15.57 3.49
N MET A 135 20.55 15.76 2.80
CA MET A 135 21.02 14.84 1.76
C MET A 135 21.97 13.77 2.30
N GLN A 136 22.52 14.00 3.50
CA GLN A 136 23.40 13.06 4.16
C GLN A 136 23.29 13.18 5.69
N LEU A 137 23.60 12.09 6.39
CA LEU A 137 23.53 12.02 7.84
C LEU A 137 24.64 11.10 8.37
N ASP A 138 25.55 11.65 9.16
CA ASP A 138 26.49 10.85 9.95
C ASP A 138 25.73 10.25 11.13
N VAL A 139 25.66 8.92 11.17
CA VAL A 139 24.84 8.17 12.13
C VAL A 139 25.37 8.35 13.55
N GLN A 140 26.70 8.37 13.74
CA GLN A 140 27.31 8.48 15.05
C GLN A 140 27.22 9.92 15.57
N ALA A 141 27.53 10.91 14.73
CA ALA A 141 27.43 12.32 15.10
C ALA A 141 25.98 12.74 15.40
N ALA A 142 25.01 12.11 14.75
CA ALA A 142 23.59 12.28 15.04
C ALA A 142 23.09 11.51 16.29
N GLY A 143 23.97 10.74 16.95
CA GLY A 143 23.63 9.97 18.15
C GLY A 143 22.66 8.82 17.89
N ILE A 144 22.60 8.29 16.66
CA ILE A 144 21.69 7.20 16.30
C ILE A 144 22.31 5.87 16.75
N SER A 145 21.65 5.20 17.70
CA SER A 145 22.06 3.87 18.19
C SER A 145 21.24 2.72 17.60
N THR A 146 20.08 3.02 17.01
CA THR A 146 19.12 2.01 16.53
C THR A 146 18.58 2.41 15.16
N ILE A 147 18.56 1.45 14.24
CA ILE A 147 17.92 1.56 12.92
C ILE A 147 16.82 0.51 12.83
N ILE A 148 15.61 0.92 12.47
CA ILE A 148 14.47 0.04 12.25
C ILE A 148 14.17 -0.02 10.75
N TRP A 149 14.31 -1.21 10.16
CA TRP A 149 13.99 -1.45 8.76
C TRP A 149 12.52 -1.83 8.62
N ALA A 150 11.69 -0.86 8.23
CA ALA A 150 10.27 -1.03 7.93
C ALA A 150 10.00 -0.94 6.41
N THR A 151 10.87 -1.56 5.60
CA THR A 151 10.90 -1.43 4.12
C THR A 151 10.12 -2.52 3.38
N GLY A 152 9.30 -3.30 4.10
CA GLY A 152 8.48 -4.36 3.53
C GLY A 152 9.20 -5.70 3.40
N PHE A 153 8.69 -6.55 2.51
CA PHE A 153 9.18 -7.90 2.27
C PHE A 153 9.10 -8.25 0.78
N LYS A 154 9.68 -9.39 0.39
CA LYS A 154 9.53 -9.98 -0.95
C LYS A 154 8.99 -11.40 -0.80
N PHE A 155 8.32 -11.89 -1.83
CA PHE A 155 7.94 -13.29 -1.88
C PHE A 155 9.17 -14.16 -2.17
N ASP A 156 9.30 -15.28 -1.47
CA ASP A 156 10.29 -16.32 -1.74
C ASP A 156 9.55 -17.64 -1.97
N PHE A 157 9.57 -18.09 -3.23
CA PHE A 157 8.96 -19.34 -3.65
C PHE A 157 9.99 -20.45 -3.89
N SER A 158 11.27 -20.24 -3.57
CA SER A 158 12.35 -21.21 -3.81
C SER A 158 12.15 -22.55 -3.10
N TRP A 159 11.28 -22.60 -2.09
CA TRP A 159 10.93 -23.84 -1.39
C TRP A 159 9.98 -24.75 -2.19
N LEU A 160 9.25 -24.21 -3.18
CA LEU A 160 8.30 -24.97 -3.99
C LEU A 160 8.95 -25.39 -5.32
N GLN A 161 9.30 -26.67 -5.45
CA GLN A 161 10.03 -27.22 -6.59
C GLN A 161 9.07 -27.73 -7.68
N VAL A 162 8.49 -26.80 -8.45
CA VAL A 162 7.49 -27.07 -9.50
C VAL A 162 7.70 -26.16 -10.71
N ASP A 163 7.15 -26.53 -11.87
CA ASP A 163 7.18 -25.72 -13.10
C ASP A 163 6.06 -24.66 -13.12
N ALA A 164 6.07 -23.77 -12.13
CA ALA A 164 5.00 -22.78 -11.91
C ALA A 164 5.47 -21.32 -11.92
N PHE A 165 6.74 -21.05 -12.22
CA PHE A 165 7.35 -19.73 -12.05
C PHE A 165 7.94 -19.20 -13.35
N ASP A 166 7.98 -17.88 -13.48
CA ASP A 166 8.71 -17.21 -14.56
C ASP A 166 10.22 -17.13 -14.27
N GLU A 167 10.98 -16.55 -15.22
CA GLU A 167 12.43 -16.35 -15.09
C GLU A 167 12.83 -15.47 -13.91
N GLN A 168 11.89 -14.70 -13.34
CA GLN A 168 12.09 -13.85 -12.17
C GLN A 168 11.70 -14.55 -10.86
N GLY A 169 11.27 -15.83 -10.93
CA GLY A 169 10.83 -16.61 -9.77
C GLY A 169 9.44 -16.20 -9.26
N LEU A 170 8.67 -15.45 -10.06
CA LEU A 170 7.30 -15.08 -9.72
C LEU A 170 6.31 -16.14 -10.25
N PRO A 171 5.24 -16.41 -9.49
CA PRO A 171 4.19 -17.33 -9.90
C PRO A 171 3.59 -17.00 -11.28
N PHE A 172 3.73 -17.90 -12.24
CA PHE A 172 3.01 -17.83 -13.51
C PHE A 172 1.59 -18.37 -13.32
N HIS A 173 0.62 -17.47 -13.27
CA HIS A 173 -0.77 -17.81 -12.96
C HIS A 173 -1.80 -16.97 -13.69
N LYS A 174 -3.03 -17.46 -13.74
CA LYS A 174 -4.22 -16.67 -14.06
C LYS A 174 -5.18 -16.67 -12.86
N ARG A 175 -5.36 -15.51 -12.21
CA ARG A 175 -6.20 -15.36 -11.01
C ARG A 175 -5.89 -16.39 -9.91
N GLY A 176 -4.60 -16.70 -9.72
CA GLY A 176 -4.13 -17.67 -8.73
C GLY A 176 -4.12 -19.13 -9.21
N ILE A 177 -4.63 -19.44 -10.40
CA ILE A 177 -4.49 -20.78 -11.00
C ILE A 177 -3.13 -20.85 -11.70
N SER A 178 -2.25 -21.73 -11.23
CA SER A 178 -0.92 -21.93 -11.82
C SER A 178 -0.98 -22.60 -13.19
N ALA A 179 0.07 -22.46 -13.99
CA ALA A 179 0.31 -23.34 -15.14
C ALA A 179 0.58 -24.79 -14.73
N GLU A 180 1.17 -25.03 -13.56
CA GLU A 180 1.36 -26.37 -13.02
C GLU A 180 0.04 -26.88 -12.41
N ARG A 181 -0.45 -28.03 -12.88
CA ARG A 181 -1.72 -28.60 -12.40
C ARG A 181 -1.61 -28.99 -10.94
N GLY A 182 -2.60 -28.56 -10.14
CA GLY A 182 -2.66 -28.85 -8.70
C GLY A 182 -1.96 -27.80 -7.83
N ILE A 183 -1.29 -26.82 -8.43
CA ILE A 183 -0.69 -25.69 -7.73
C ILE A 183 -1.58 -24.44 -7.87
N TYR A 184 -1.79 -23.75 -6.76
CA TYR A 184 -2.61 -22.55 -6.69
C TYR A 184 -1.97 -21.51 -5.78
N PHE A 185 -2.13 -20.24 -6.13
CA PHE A 185 -1.62 -19.10 -5.38
C PHE A 185 -2.78 -18.22 -4.92
N LEU A 186 -2.81 -17.89 -3.63
CA LEU A 186 -3.84 -17.06 -3.01
C LEU A 186 -3.18 -15.92 -2.23
N GLY A 187 -3.83 -14.76 -2.18
CA GLY A 187 -3.34 -13.61 -1.41
C GLY A 187 -2.23 -12.81 -2.10
N LEU A 188 -1.88 -13.14 -3.35
CA LEU A 188 -0.98 -12.31 -4.15
C LEU A 188 -1.65 -10.98 -4.51
N LEU A 189 -0.81 -9.99 -4.80
CA LEU A 189 -1.25 -8.69 -5.29
C LEU A 189 -1.94 -8.87 -6.64
N ASN A 190 -3.10 -8.23 -6.81
CA ASN A 190 -3.82 -8.12 -8.09
C ASN A 190 -4.12 -9.47 -8.78
N LEU A 191 -4.52 -10.52 -8.04
CA LEU A 191 -4.99 -11.75 -8.66
C LEU A 191 -6.22 -11.47 -9.55
N VAL A 192 -7.26 -10.91 -8.94
CA VAL A 192 -8.46 -10.43 -9.66
C VAL A 192 -8.51 -8.91 -9.64
N ASN A 193 -8.26 -8.32 -8.47
CA ASN A 193 -8.29 -6.88 -8.28
C ASN A 193 -7.43 -6.49 -7.06
N ARG A 194 -7.50 -5.22 -6.65
CA ARG A 194 -6.75 -4.70 -5.51
C ARG A 194 -6.98 -5.47 -4.22
N ALA A 195 -8.21 -5.97 -4.03
CA ALA A 195 -8.66 -6.56 -2.78
C ALA A 195 -8.08 -7.97 -2.55
N SER A 196 -7.50 -8.60 -3.59
CA SER A 196 -6.93 -9.95 -3.58
C SER A 196 -5.92 -10.20 -2.46
N SER A 197 -5.09 -9.22 -2.14
CA SER A 197 -4.04 -9.33 -1.11
C SER A 197 -4.48 -8.85 0.28
N PHE A 198 -5.74 -8.40 0.43
CA PHE A 198 -6.24 -7.88 1.69
C PHE A 198 -7.24 -8.85 2.30
N ILE A 199 -7.26 -8.94 3.64
CA ILE A 199 -8.25 -9.72 4.39
C ILE A 199 -9.69 -9.35 3.97
N TYR A 200 -9.90 -8.09 3.58
CA TYR A 200 -11.18 -7.60 3.05
C TYR A 200 -11.70 -8.38 1.84
N GLY A 201 -10.83 -8.73 0.87
CA GLY A 201 -11.25 -9.24 -0.43
C GLY A 201 -10.73 -10.63 -0.82
N VAL A 202 -9.70 -11.15 -0.14
CA VAL A 202 -9.05 -12.43 -0.48
C VAL A 202 -10.03 -13.61 -0.58
N TRP A 203 -11.15 -13.55 0.14
CA TRP A 203 -12.16 -14.60 0.14
C TRP A 203 -12.82 -14.81 -1.24
N HIS A 204 -12.92 -13.77 -2.08
CA HIS A 204 -13.42 -13.90 -3.44
C HIS A 204 -12.52 -14.79 -4.30
N ASP A 205 -11.20 -14.60 -4.18
CA ASP A 205 -10.22 -15.41 -4.88
C ASP A 205 -10.17 -16.83 -4.31
N ALA A 206 -10.24 -16.96 -2.99
CA ALA A 206 -10.28 -18.26 -2.33
C ALA A 206 -11.47 -19.10 -2.82
N LYS A 207 -12.66 -18.48 -2.91
CA LYS A 207 -13.85 -19.14 -3.45
C LYS A 207 -13.65 -19.56 -4.91
N TYR A 208 -13.12 -18.68 -5.75
CA TYR A 208 -12.87 -18.98 -7.16
C TYR A 208 -11.89 -20.15 -7.33
N ILE A 209 -10.80 -20.16 -6.57
CA ILE A 209 -9.80 -21.23 -6.59
C ILE A 209 -10.42 -22.55 -6.10
N ALA A 210 -11.19 -22.52 -5.01
CA ALA A 210 -11.86 -23.71 -4.49
C ALA A 210 -12.83 -24.33 -5.50
N ASP A 211 -13.66 -23.51 -6.16
CA ASP A 211 -14.59 -23.95 -7.20
C ASP A 211 -13.82 -24.59 -8.38
N HIS A 212 -12.67 -24.01 -8.77
CA HIS A 212 -11.80 -24.57 -9.81
C HIS A 212 -11.16 -25.91 -9.39
N ILE A 213 -10.69 -26.04 -8.15
CA ILE A 213 -10.13 -27.30 -7.62
C ILE A 213 -11.18 -28.41 -7.68
N ALA A 214 -12.41 -28.14 -7.23
CA ALA A 214 -13.49 -29.12 -7.26
C ALA A 214 -13.81 -29.59 -8.69
N LEU A 215 -13.84 -28.66 -9.65
CA LEU A 215 -14.05 -28.98 -11.06
C LEU A 215 -12.90 -29.84 -11.65
N GLN A 216 -11.65 -29.51 -11.33
CA GLN A 216 -10.49 -30.29 -11.81
C GLN A 216 -10.48 -31.71 -11.23
N ASN A 217 -10.86 -31.87 -9.97
CA ASN A 217 -10.98 -33.19 -9.35
C ASN A 217 -12.05 -34.02 -10.06
N ALA A 218 -13.20 -33.44 -10.40
CA ALA A 218 -14.24 -34.14 -11.16
C ALA A 218 -13.75 -34.64 -12.53
N TYR A 219 -12.86 -33.90 -13.21
CA TYR A 219 -12.24 -34.36 -14.45
C TYR A 219 -11.19 -35.47 -14.22
N SER A 220 -10.41 -35.39 -13.13
CA SER A 220 -9.43 -36.43 -12.77
C SER A 220 -10.10 -37.75 -12.38
N ASP A 221 -11.23 -37.66 -11.67
CA ASP A 221 -11.98 -38.81 -11.15
C ASP A 221 -12.95 -39.40 -12.19
N TYR A 222 -12.97 -38.87 -13.41
CA TYR A 222 -13.84 -39.36 -14.48
C TYR A 222 -13.46 -40.79 -14.87
N VAL A 223 -14.40 -41.71 -14.64
CA VAL A 223 -14.36 -43.08 -15.17
C VAL A 223 -15.36 -43.18 -16.30
N LYS A 224 -14.89 -43.53 -17.50
CA LYS A 224 -15.75 -43.78 -18.65
C LYS A 224 -16.66 -44.98 -18.36
N SER A 225 -17.96 -44.75 -18.36
CA SER A 225 -19.01 -45.78 -18.27
C SER A 225 -19.00 -46.71 -19.47
#